data_AF-A0A0P0DM57-F1
#
_entry.id   AF-A0A0P0DM57-F1
#
_cell.length_a   1.000
_cell.length_b   1.000
_cell.length_c   1.000
_cell.angle_alpha   90.00
_cell.angle_beta   90.00
_cell.angle_gamma   90.00
#
_symmetry.space_group_name_H-M   'P 1'
#
loop_
_entity.id
_entity.type
_entity.pdbx_description
1 polymer ?
#
loop_
_entity_poly.entity_id
_entity_poly.type
_entity_poly.pdbx_seq_one_letter_code
_entity_poly.pdbx_strand_id
1 'polypeptide(L)'
;MAQSAAKSKAEPARTEDGTPIGPTGRPYQGFAVPPRLESTGPARIIALCNQKGGVGKTTTTINLAAALAGYGRRVLAVDFDPQGALSAGLGISTHDLPTVYDLLLDTKRDPHEVIVSSPVPGLDILPANIDLSAAEVHLVNEVARETILARVLRKVSNEYDVIFIDCQPSLGLLTVNALTASHGVLIPLECEFFALRGVALLIETIDKVRDRLNPVIELDGVLATMYDPRTLHSREVLERVVEAFGDDVLETVIGRTVKFPDASVAGVPITQFAPEHPAAQAYLRLARELVARGAVA
;
A
#
# COMPACT_ATOMS: atom_id res chain seq x y z
N MET A 1 -8.61 -31.44 -41.66
CA MET A 1 -7.49 -31.44 -40.70
C MET A 1 -7.23 -30.01 -40.27
N ALA A 2 -7.66 -29.62 -39.08
CA ALA A 2 -7.40 -28.30 -38.53
C ALA A 2 -6.15 -28.39 -37.63
N GLN A 3 -5.02 -27.85 -38.10
CA GLN A 3 -3.84 -27.70 -37.26
C GLN A 3 -4.05 -26.53 -36.31
N SER A 4 -4.13 -26.87 -35.02
CA SER A 4 -4.08 -25.92 -33.90
C SER A 4 -2.72 -25.23 -33.89
N ALA A 5 -2.71 -23.93 -34.20
CA ALA A 5 -1.54 -23.10 -34.01
C ALA A 5 -1.35 -22.84 -32.51
N ALA A 6 -0.47 -23.61 -31.88
CA ALA A 6 0.06 -23.30 -30.57
C ALA A 6 0.73 -21.92 -30.64
N LYS A 7 0.13 -20.91 -29.99
CA LYS A 7 0.79 -19.62 -29.76
C LYS A 7 2.04 -19.88 -28.94
N SER A 8 3.19 -19.82 -29.59
CA SER A 8 4.50 -19.73 -28.93
C SER A 8 4.44 -18.58 -27.92
N LYS A 9 4.40 -18.91 -26.62
CA LYS A 9 4.70 -17.92 -25.58
C LYS A 9 6.18 -17.59 -25.76
N ALA A 10 6.48 -16.37 -26.19
CA ALA A 10 7.86 -15.89 -26.23
C ALA A 10 8.51 -16.19 -24.87
N GLU A 11 9.65 -16.87 -24.90
CA GLU A 11 10.41 -17.11 -23.67
C GLU A 11 10.80 -15.77 -23.06
N PRO A 12 10.71 -15.62 -21.72
CA PRO A 12 11.13 -14.41 -21.06
C PRO A 12 12.61 -14.15 -21.36
N ALA A 13 12.96 -12.88 -21.58
CA ALA A 13 14.35 -12.48 -21.79
C ALA A 13 15.20 -12.94 -20.60
N ARG A 14 16.47 -13.28 -20.85
CA ARG A 14 17.41 -13.78 -19.84
C ARG A 14 18.74 -13.03 -19.94
N THR A 15 19.43 -12.90 -18.82
CA THR A 15 20.83 -12.45 -18.75
C THR A 15 21.79 -13.51 -19.30
N GLU A 16 23.07 -13.15 -19.48
CA GLU A 16 24.11 -14.07 -19.96
C GLU A 16 24.29 -15.32 -19.09
N ASP A 17 24.05 -15.20 -17.77
CA ASP A 17 24.07 -16.31 -16.81
C ASP A 17 22.75 -17.12 -16.76
N GLY A 18 21.77 -16.78 -17.61
CA GLY A 18 20.49 -17.48 -17.72
C GLY A 18 19.40 -17.02 -16.75
N THR A 19 19.66 -16.01 -15.92
CA THR A 19 18.66 -15.45 -14.99
C THR A 19 17.50 -14.80 -15.77
N PRO A 20 16.21 -15.11 -15.47
CA PRO A 20 15.08 -14.46 -16.09
C PRO A 20 15.07 -12.95 -15.85
N ILE A 21 14.66 -12.17 -16.84
CA ILE A 21 14.46 -10.72 -16.73
C ILE A 21 13.00 -10.45 -16.36
N GLY A 22 12.82 -9.71 -15.27
CA GLY A 22 11.52 -9.27 -14.77
C GLY A 22 10.91 -8.14 -15.59
N PRO A 23 9.69 -7.71 -15.24
CA PRO A 23 8.99 -6.62 -15.94
C PRO A 23 9.72 -5.27 -15.87
N THR A 24 10.57 -5.06 -14.87
CA THR A 24 11.38 -3.85 -14.71
C THR A 24 12.66 -3.86 -15.56
N GLY A 25 12.88 -4.86 -16.40
CA GLY A 25 14.12 -5.01 -17.17
C GLY A 25 15.33 -5.47 -16.33
N ARG A 26 15.12 -5.80 -15.05
CA ARG A 26 16.17 -6.28 -14.13
C ARG A 26 16.14 -7.81 -13.98
N PRO A 27 17.26 -8.46 -13.62
CA PRO A 27 17.27 -9.89 -13.30
C PRO A 27 16.31 -10.19 -12.15
N TYR A 28 15.51 -11.24 -12.28
CA TYR A 28 14.44 -11.60 -11.35
C TYR A 28 14.54 -13.09 -10.97
N GLN A 29 14.81 -13.37 -9.70
CA GLN A 29 14.83 -14.72 -9.13
C GLN A 29 13.59 -15.03 -8.28
N GLY A 30 12.77 -14.00 -8.02
CA GLY A 30 11.60 -14.07 -7.14
C GLY A 30 11.95 -14.07 -5.67
N PHE A 31 10.89 -14.11 -4.86
CA PHE A 31 10.98 -13.93 -3.41
C PHE A 31 10.43 -15.16 -2.69
N ALA A 32 11.16 -15.62 -1.66
CA ALA A 32 10.80 -16.77 -0.87
C ALA A 32 9.48 -16.54 -0.11
N VAL A 33 8.77 -17.62 0.21
CA VAL A 33 7.64 -17.53 1.15
C VAL A 33 8.20 -17.17 2.52
N PRO A 34 7.75 -16.08 3.15
CA PRO A 34 8.30 -15.69 4.42
C PRO A 34 7.85 -16.65 5.52
N PRO A 35 8.72 -16.97 6.50
CA PRO A 35 8.34 -17.78 7.64
C PRO A 35 7.25 -17.06 8.45
N ARG A 36 6.49 -17.82 9.24
CA ARG A 36 5.63 -17.23 10.26
C ARG A 36 6.49 -16.62 11.37
N LEU A 37 6.01 -15.53 11.95
CA LEU A 37 6.67 -14.89 13.08
C LEU A 37 6.43 -15.69 14.37
N GLU A 38 7.43 -15.75 15.24
CA GLU A 38 7.35 -16.43 16.54
C GLU A 38 6.62 -15.59 17.60
N SER A 39 6.64 -14.27 17.43
CA SER A 39 6.01 -13.28 18.29
C SER A 39 5.42 -12.14 17.46
N THR A 40 4.48 -11.39 18.05
CA THR A 40 3.88 -10.22 17.42
C THR A 40 4.53 -8.92 17.90
N GLY A 41 4.76 -8.00 16.97
CA GLY A 41 5.17 -6.62 17.23
C GLY A 41 6.62 -6.40 17.70
N PRO A 42 7.05 -5.12 17.82
CA PRO A 42 6.29 -3.93 17.49
C PRO A 42 6.11 -3.73 15.99
N ALA A 43 5.00 -3.11 15.60
CA ALA A 43 4.63 -2.94 14.21
C ALA A 43 5.57 -1.98 13.47
N ARG A 44 5.97 -2.37 12.26
CA ARG A 44 6.48 -1.40 11.29
C ARG A 44 5.28 -0.68 10.65
N ILE A 45 5.37 0.64 10.46
CA ILE A 45 4.24 1.47 10.01
C ILE A 45 4.58 1.99 8.62
N ILE A 46 3.72 1.73 7.64
CA ILE A 46 3.98 2.02 6.23
C ILE A 46 2.84 2.84 5.65
N ALA A 47 3.13 4.05 5.18
CA ALA A 47 2.16 4.89 4.48
C ALA A 47 2.12 4.53 2.98
N LEU A 48 0.91 4.30 2.45
CA LEU A 48 0.67 4.19 1.02
C LEU A 48 0.21 5.54 0.50
N CYS A 49 1.12 6.27 -0.14
CA CYS A 49 0.94 7.70 -0.40
C CYS A 49 1.28 8.03 -1.86
N ASN A 50 0.44 8.87 -2.49
CA ASN A 50 0.64 9.45 -3.81
C ASN A 50 -0.38 10.59 -4.01
N GLN A 51 0.07 11.73 -4.50
CA GLN A 51 -0.77 12.90 -4.81
C GLN A 51 -1.83 12.59 -5.87
N LYS A 52 -1.57 11.69 -6.83
CA LYS A 52 -2.55 11.34 -7.87
C LYS A 52 -3.62 10.39 -7.31
N GLY A 53 -4.89 10.72 -7.55
CA GLY A 53 -6.01 9.81 -7.32
C GLY A 53 -6.01 8.63 -8.29
N GLY A 54 -6.59 7.49 -7.90
CA GLY A 54 -6.79 6.35 -8.80
C GLY A 54 -5.55 5.51 -9.14
N VAL A 55 -4.38 5.77 -8.55
CA VAL A 55 -3.13 5.01 -8.80
C VAL A 55 -3.07 3.64 -8.12
N GLY A 56 -4.13 3.22 -7.42
CA GLY A 56 -4.21 1.93 -6.75
C GLY A 56 -3.68 1.91 -5.31
N LYS A 57 -3.67 3.03 -4.58
CA LYS A 57 -3.31 3.09 -3.14
C LYS A 57 -4.15 2.13 -2.29
N THR A 58 -5.46 2.39 -2.20
CA THR A 58 -6.41 1.57 -1.46
C THR A 58 -6.41 0.11 -1.91
N THR A 59 -6.37 -0.13 -3.23
CA THR A 59 -6.27 -1.49 -3.78
C THR A 59 -5.00 -2.18 -3.33
N THR A 60 -3.87 -1.47 -3.29
CA THR A 60 -2.61 -2.01 -2.77
C THR A 60 -2.74 -2.28 -1.29
N THR A 61 -3.25 -1.34 -0.50
CA THR A 61 -3.41 -1.48 0.95
C THR A 61 -4.21 -2.73 1.31
N ILE A 62 -5.41 -2.89 0.74
CA ILE A 62 -6.30 -4.04 1.01
C ILE A 62 -5.59 -5.37 0.69
N ASN A 63 -5.01 -5.47 -0.51
CA ASN A 63 -4.52 -6.76 -1.00
C ASN A 63 -3.15 -7.13 -0.44
N LEU A 64 -2.29 -6.14 -0.18
CA LEU A 64 -1.02 -6.34 0.49
C LEU A 64 -1.23 -6.72 1.95
N ALA A 65 -2.12 -6.02 2.66
CA ALA A 65 -2.48 -6.35 4.04
C ALA A 65 -3.04 -7.78 4.15
N ALA A 66 -3.98 -8.14 3.26
CA ALA A 66 -4.52 -9.50 3.21
C ALA A 66 -3.46 -10.57 2.87
N ALA A 67 -2.51 -10.25 1.98
CA ALA A 67 -1.41 -11.17 1.65
C ALA A 67 -0.48 -11.40 2.85
N LEU A 68 -0.09 -10.35 3.57
CA LEU A 68 0.75 -10.46 4.78
C LEU A 68 0.02 -11.18 5.91
N ALA A 69 -1.27 -10.91 6.10
CA ALA A 69 -2.12 -11.67 7.03
C ALA A 69 -2.17 -13.17 6.67
N GLY A 70 -2.27 -13.49 5.37
CA GLY A 70 -2.18 -14.85 4.87
C GLY A 70 -0.83 -15.54 5.15
N TYR A 71 0.26 -14.77 5.24
CA TYR A 71 1.57 -15.25 5.71
C TYR A 71 1.72 -15.24 7.23
N GLY A 72 0.64 -15.02 7.98
CA GLY A 72 0.61 -15.11 9.44
C GLY A 72 1.02 -13.84 10.18
N ARG A 73 1.07 -12.68 9.52
CA ARG A 73 1.28 -11.39 10.20
C ARG A 73 -0.02 -10.91 10.80
N ARG A 74 0.06 -10.26 11.96
CA ARG A 74 -1.03 -9.44 12.52
C ARG A 74 -0.96 -8.07 11.85
N VAL A 75 -1.98 -7.69 11.11
CA VAL A 75 -2.00 -6.47 10.30
C VAL A 75 -3.11 -5.53 10.76
N LEU A 76 -2.79 -4.25 10.92
CA LEU A 76 -3.78 -3.18 11.02
C LEU A 76 -3.72 -2.34 9.75
N ALA A 77 -4.85 -2.12 9.09
CA ALA A 77 -4.94 -1.15 8.01
C ALA A 77 -5.77 0.06 8.45
N VAL A 78 -5.16 1.23 8.39
CA VAL A 78 -5.76 2.51 8.73
C VAL A 78 -6.30 3.13 7.45
N ASP A 79 -7.62 3.27 7.38
CA ASP A 79 -8.28 4.05 6.35
C ASP A 79 -8.05 5.54 6.68
N PHE A 80 -7.25 6.24 5.88
CA PHE A 80 -6.90 7.64 6.12
C PHE A 80 -7.25 8.51 4.91
N ASP A 81 -8.38 8.15 4.28
CA ASP A 81 -9.05 8.88 3.22
C ASP A 81 -10.51 9.14 3.62
N PRO A 82 -11.00 10.40 3.61
CA PRO A 82 -12.40 10.71 3.90
C PRO A 82 -13.42 9.95 3.03
N GLN A 83 -13.00 9.39 1.89
CA GLN A 83 -13.87 8.53 1.07
C GLN A 83 -14.17 7.16 1.71
N GLY A 84 -13.40 6.72 2.72
CA GLY A 84 -13.63 5.44 3.41
C GLY A 84 -13.49 4.22 2.49
N ALA A 85 -12.73 4.34 1.40
CA ALA A 85 -12.69 3.36 0.33
C ALA A 85 -12.06 2.03 0.76
N LEU A 86 -11.14 2.07 1.73
CA LEU A 86 -10.52 0.88 2.29
C LEU A 86 -11.53 0.03 3.05
N SER A 87 -12.26 0.69 3.95
CA SER A 87 -13.31 0.05 4.77
C SER A 87 -14.41 -0.54 3.88
N ALA A 88 -14.90 0.25 2.92
CA ALA A 88 -15.92 -0.19 1.96
C ALA A 88 -15.43 -1.36 1.09
N GLY A 89 -14.18 -1.33 0.65
CA GLY A 89 -13.57 -2.40 -0.17
C GLY A 89 -13.43 -3.75 0.56
N LEU A 90 -13.59 -3.76 1.88
CA LEU A 90 -13.62 -4.96 2.74
C LEU A 90 -15.02 -5.25 3.30
N GLY A 91 -16.06 -4.63 2.74
CA GLY A 91 -17.45 -4.87 3.13
C GLY A 91 -17.82 -4.31 4.51
N ILE A 92 -17.04 -3.38 5.06
CA ILE A 92 -17.28 -2.78 6.38
C ILE A 92 -18.08 -1.49 6.19
N SER A 93 -19.24 -1.40 6.86
CA SER A 93 -20.05 -0.16 6.89
C SER A 93 -19.60 0.71 8.06
N THR A 94 -19.28 1.97 7.80
CA THR A 94 -18.70 2.91 8.79
C THR A 94 -19.67 4.00 9.25
N HIS A 95 -20.92 4.01 8.76
CA HIS A 95 -21.86 5.12 8.98
C HIS A 95 -22.14 5.41 10.47
N ASP A 96 -22.27 4.35 11.28
CA ASP A 96 -22.64 4.46 12.70
C ASP A 96 -21.49 4.08 13.64
N LEU A 97 -20.27 3.99 13.11
CA LEU A 97 -19.08 3.61 13.89
C LEU A 97 -18.24 4.83 14.21
N PRO A 98 -17.60 4.88 15.39
CA PRO A 98 -16.48 5.79 15.58
C PRO A 98 -15.38 5.47 14.55
N THR A 99 -14.65 6.48 14.14
CA THR A 99 -13.60 6.36 13.12
C THR A 99 -12.29 6.99 13.57
N VAL A 100 -11.27 6.91 12.72
CA VAL A 100 -9.99 7.59 12.93
C VAL A 100 -10.18 9.09 13.18
N TYR A 101 -11.21 9.72 12.60
CA TYR A 101 -11.54 11.13 12.85
C TYR A 101 -11.77 11.41 14.34
N ASP A 102 -12.55 10.56 15.03
CA ASP A 102 -12.80 10.70 16.46
C ASP A 102 -11.50 10.60 17.28
N LEU A 103 -10.58 9.72 16.90
CA LEU A 103 -9.29 9.57 17.56
C LEU A 103 -8.36 10.76 17.31
N LEU A 104 -8.49 11.43 16.16
CA LEU A 104 -7.74 12.65 15.88
C LEU A 104 -8.21 13.82 16.75
N LEU A 105 -9.52 13.91 17.02
CA LEU A 105 -10.10 14.98 17.83
C LEU A 105 -10.04 14.73 19.34
N ASP A 106 -10.24 13.48 19.77
CA ASP A 106 -10.13 13.06 21.16
C ASP A 106 -8.97 12.07 21.33
N THR A 107 -7.77 12.61 21.52
CA THR A 107 -6.56 11.81 21.74
C THR A 107 -6.58 11.00 23.04
N LYS A 108 -7.53 11.22 23.95
CA LYS A 108 -7.70 10.41 25.16
C LYS A 108 -8.47 9.13 24.90
N ARG A 109 -9.31 9.10 23.86
CA ARG A 109 -10.05 7.90 23.46
C ARG A 109 -9.09 6.74 23.19
N ASP A 110 -9.53 5.55 23.55
CA ASP A 110 -8.78 4.32 23.33
C ASP A 110 -8.97 3.84 21.88
N PRO A 111 -7.91 3.67 21.08
CA PRO A 111 -8.03 3.18 19.71
C PRO A 111 -8.69 1.79 19.61
N HIS A 112 -8.61 0.96 20.66
CA HIS A 112 -9.26 -0.36 20.68
C HIS A 112 -10.78 -0.29 20.56
N GLU A 113 -11.41 0.81 20.97
CA GLU A 113 -12.87 1.01 20.84
C GLU A 113 -13.30 1.36 19.40
N VAL A 114 -12.34 1.66 18.54
CA VAL A 114 -12.56 2.18 17.18
C VAL A 114 -12.07 1.18 16.14
N ILE A 115 -11.03 0.41 16.45
CA ILE A 115 -10.53 -0.66 15.60
C ILE A 115 -11.60 -1.76 15.48
N VAL A 116 -11.83 -2.22 14.25
CA VAL A 116 -12.78 -3.28 13.93
C VAL A 116 -12.10 -4.41 13.16
N SER A 117 -12.52 -5.65 13.38
CA SER A 117 -12.01 -6.77 12.61
C SER A 117 -12.61 -6.81 11.21
N SER A 118 -11.79 -7.13 10.22
CA SER A 118 -12.24 -7.36 8.85
C SER A 118 -12.71 -8.81 8.64
N PRO A 119 -13.33 -9.13 7.49
CA PRO A 119 -13.60 -10.51 7.09
C PRO A 119 -12.33 -11.37 6.86
N VAL A 120 -11.14 -10.76 6.84
CA VAL A 120 -9.86 -11.43 6.62
C VAL A 120 -9.21 -11.75 7.96
N PRO A 121 -8.99 -13.03 8.32
CA PRO A 121 -8.35 -13.38 9.58
C PRO A 121 -6.95 -12.76 9.69
N GLY A 122 -6.67 -12.13 10.84
CA GLY A 122 -5.39 -11.46 11.10
C GLY A 122 -5.27 -10.05 10.52
N LEU A 123 -6.34 -9.51 9.93
CA LEU A 123 -6.42 -8.13 9.45
C LEU A 123 -7.53 -7.37 10.17
N ASP A 124 -7.13 -6.37 10.95
CA ASP A 124 -8.01 -5.40 11.59
C ASP A 124 -7.93 -4.05 10.87
N ILE A 125 -8.99 -3.24 11.00
CA ILE A 125 -9.16 -1.96 10.31
C ILE A 125 -9.38 -0.85 11.33
N LEU A 126 -8.72 0.29 11.13
CA LEU A 126 -9.10 1.55 11.75
C LEU A 126 -9.86 2.37 10.69
N PRO A 127 -11.20 2.46 10.78
CA PRO A 127 -12.03 2.96 9.68
C PRO A 127 -11.98 4.50 9.55
N ALA A 128 -12.43 4.99 8.39
CA ALA A 128 -12.68 6.41 8.13
C ALA A 128 -14.09 6.62 7.55
N ASN A 129 -14.55 7.87 7.64
CA ASN A 129 -15.77 8.35 7.01
C ASN A 129 -15.55 9.79 6.50
N ILE A 130 -16.62 10.38 5.96
CA ILE A 130 -16.59 11.72 5.38
C ILE A 130 -16.18 12.82 6.39
N ASP A 131 -16.39 12.61 7.68
CA ASP A 131 -16.07 13.59 8.74
C ASP A 131 -14.56 13.82 8.84
N LEU A 132 -13.72 12.86 8.41
CA LEU A 132 -12.27 13.03 8.33
C LEU A 132 -11.87 14.23 7.46
N SER A 133 -12.70 14.65 6.50
CA SER A 133 -12.46 15.85 5.69
C SER A 133 -12.47 17.15 6.52
N ALA A 134 -13.21 17.19 7.63
CA ALA A 134 -13.25 18.33 8.55
C ALA A 134 -12.04 18.36 9.50
N ALA A 135 -11.29 17.26 9.62
CA ALA A 135 -10.13 17.17 10.51
C ALA A 135 -9.10 18.27 10.22
N GLU A 136 -8.81 18.55 8.95
CA GLU A 136 -7.80 19.56 8.60
C GLU A 136 -8.15 20.95 9.14
N VAL A 137 -9.44 21.29 9.23
CA VAL A 137 -9.92 22.56 9.79
C VAL A 137 -9.87 22.55 11.31
N HIS A 138 -10.34 21.47 11.94
CA HIS A 138 -10.37 21.36 13.40
C HIS A 138 -8.98 21.31 14.03
N LEU A 139 -8.03 20.67 13.35
CA LEU A 139 -6.66 20.50 13.83
C LEU A 139 -5.79 21.76 13.65
N VAL A 140 -6.27 22.84 13.03
CA VAL A 140 -5.45 24.03 12.74
C VAL A 140 -4.81 24.61 14.01
N ASN A 141 -5.56 24.65 15.10
CA ASN A 141 -5.12 25.25 16.37
C ASN A 141 -4.52 24.22 17.35
N GLU A 142 -4.46 22.95 16.96
CA GLU A 142 -3.94 21.90 17.81
C GLU A 142 -2.42 21.95 17.89
N VAL A 143 -1.89 21.78 19.10
CA VAL A 143 -0.45 21.73 19.33
C VAL A 143 0.09 20.39 18.84
N ALA A 144 1.17 20.44 18.06
CA ALA A 144 1.78 19.25 17.44
C ALA A 144 0.77 18.43 16.61
N ARG A 145 -0.11 19.15 15.89
CA ARG A 145 -1.16 18.58 15.03
C ARG A 145 -0.66 17.61 13.96
N GLU A 146 0.61 17.71 13.57
CA GLU A 146 1.28 16.82 12.61
C GLU A 146 1.59 15.43 13.22
N THR A 147 1.53 15.30 14.54
CA THR A 147 1.95 14.08 15.28
C THR A 147 0.78 13.32 15.91
N ILE A 148 -0.46 13.75 15.65
CA ILE A 148 -1.64 13.20 16.33
C ILE A 148 -1.80 11.72 15.99
N LEU A 149 -1.75 11.36 14.71
CA LEU A 149 -1.89 9.95 14.30
C LEU A 149 -0.77 9.08 14.90
N ALA A 150 0.47 9.59 14.96
CA ALA A 150 1.60 8.87 15.56
C ALA A 150 1.35 8.55 17.05
N ARG A 151 0.73 9.46 17.80
CA ARG A 151 0.35 9.24 19.20
C ARG A 151 -0.77 8.20 19.34
N VAL A 152 -1.73 8.21 18.42
CA VAL A 152 -2.82 7.22 18.36
C VAL A 152 -2.24 5.82 18.10
N LEU A 153 -1.46 5.65 17.03
CA LEU A 153 -0.93 4.35 16.63
C LEU A 153 0.09 3.77 17.63
N ARG A 154 0.82 4.61 18.35
CA ARG A 154 1.75 4.14 19.40
C ARG A 154 1.06 3.28 20.45
N LYS A 155 -0.21 3.56 20.79
CA LYS A 155 -0.97 2.83 21.81
C LYS A 155 -1.24 1.37 21.43
N VAL A 156 -1.29 1.05 20.13
CA VAL A 156 -1.62 -0.28 19.59
C VAL A 156 -0.47 -0.94 18.84
N SER A 157 0.63 -0.22 18.62
CA SER A 157 1.76 -0.68 17.79
C SER A 157 2.38 -2.00 18.24
N ASN A 158 2.28 -2.38 19.51
CA ASN A 158 2.84 -3.64 20.01
C ASN A 158 1.98 -4.88 19.68
N GLU A 159 0.78 -4.69 19.12
CA GLU A 159 -0.20 -5.76 18.88
C GLU A 159 -0.28 -6.20 17.42
N TYR A 160 0.49 -5.53 16.56
CA TYR A 160 0.56 -5.79 15.13
C TYR A 160 2.01 -5.94 14.70
N ASP A 161 2.23 -6.67 13.62
CA ASP A 161 3.54 -6.81 12.97
C ASP A 161 3.75 -5.69 11.94
N VAL A 162 2.64 -5.24 11.34
CA VAL A 162 2.65 -4.14 10.37
C VAL A 162 1.36 -3.34 10.46
N ILE A 163 1.49 -2.02 10.35
CA ILE A 163 0.38 -1.09 10.21
C ILE A 163 0.50 -0.41 8.85
N PHE A 164 -0.52 -0.51 8.01
CA PHE A 164 -0.59 0.27 6.77
C PHE A 164 -1.48 1.49 6.95
N ILE A 165 -1.10 2.62 6.36
CA ILE A 165 -1.92 3.84 6.33
C ILE A 165 -2.28 4.14 4.88
N ASP A 166 -3.57 4.05 4.54
CA ASP A 166 -4.09 4.37 3.21
C ASP A 166 -4.33 5.87 3.09
N CYS A 167 -3.41 6.59 2.44
CA CYS A 167 -3.48 8.05 2.37
C CYS A 167 -4.50 8.52 1.32
N GLN A 168 -5.23 9.61 1.62
CA GLN A 168 -5.95 10.39 0.60
C GLN A 168 -5.04 10.91 -0.53
N PRO A 169 -5.56 11.21 -1.74
CA PRO A 169 -4.81 11.80 -2.85
C PRO A 169 -4.53 13.31 -2.65
N SER A 170 -3.93 13.67 -1.52
CA SER A 170 -3.52 15.04 -1.21
C SER A 170 -2.16 15.06 -0.54
N LEU A 171 -1.55 16.24 -0.42
CA LEU A 171 -0.33 16.47 0.36
C LEU A 171 -0.62 17.44 1.53
N GLY A 172 -1.83 17.34 2.08
CA GLY A 172 -2.33 18.17 3.18
C GLY A 172 -1.87 17.69 4.56
N LEU A 173 -2.54 18.19 5.60
CA LEU A 173 -2.19 17.88 7.00
C LEU A 173 -2.37 16.40 7.34
N LEU A 174 -3.37 15.74 6.75
CA LEU A 174 -3.56 14.30 6.95
C LEU A 174 -2.37 13.50 6.39
N THR A 175 -1.91 13.84 5.18
CA THR A 175 -0.74 13.17 4.60
C THR A 175 0.52 13.40 5.44
N VAL A 176 0.71 14.61 5.97
CA VAL A 176 1.81 14.89 6.91
C VAL A 176 1.69 14.06 8.19
N ASN A 177 0.48 13.87 8.73
CA ASN A 177 0.24 12.98 9.88
C ASN A 177 0.62 11.53 9.57
N ALA A 178 0.21 11.01 8.41
CA ALA A 178 0.54 9.66 7.96
C ALA A 178 2.06 9.47 7.85
N LEU A 179 2.76 10.40 7.19
CA LEU A 179 4.21 10.36 7.03
C LEU A 179 4.93 10.50 8.38
N THR A 180 4.46 11.38 9.27
CA THR A 180 5.05 11.57 10.60
C THR A 180 4.87 10.33 11.50
N ALA A 181 3.82 9.53 11.28
CA ALA A 181 3.58 8.29 11.99
C ALA A 181 4.31 7.07 11.39
N SER A 182 4.85 7.18 10.18
CA SER A 182 5.35 6.03 9.41
C SER A 182 6.85 5.81 9.57
N HIS A 183 7.26 4.54 9.58
CA HIS A 183 8.65 4.14 9.44
C HIS A 183 9.07 4.05 7.95
N GLY A 184 8.12 3.74 7.07
CA GLY A 184 8.38 3.62 5.64
C GLY A 184 7.25 4.17 4.77
N VAL A 185 7.55 4.45 3.51
CA VAL A 185 6.58 4.90 2.51
C VAL A 185 6.62 3.98 1.31
N LEU A 186 5.45 3.48 0.90
CA LEU A 186 5.26 2.79 -0.37
C LEU A 186 4.51 3.73 -1.32
N ILE A 187 5.02 3.90 -2.54
CA ILE A 187 4.44 4.82 -3.54
C ILE A 187 3.83 4.01 -4.70
N PRO A 188 2.52 3.69 -4.66
CA PRO A 188 1.81 3.16 -5.82
C PRO A 188 1.76 4.19 -6.94
N LEU A 189 2.16 3.80 -8.14
CA LEU A 189 2.28 4.66 -9.30
C LEU A 189 1.66 4.00 -10.53
N GLU A 190 0.70 4.69 -11.14
CA GLU A 190 0.17 4.28 -12.44
C GLU A 190 1.17 4.60 -13.55
N CYS A 191 1.45 3.64 -14.44
CA CYS A 191 2.39 3.79 -15.56
C CYS A 191 1.85 4.69 -16.69
N GLU A 192 1.62 5.96 -16.40
CA GLU A 192 1.19 7.00 -17.35
C GLU A 192 2.18 8.16 -17.45
N PHE A 193 2.07 8.96 -18.52
CA PHE A 193 3.00 10.04 -18.85
C PHE A 193 3.36 11.01 -17.70
N PHE A 194 2.40 11.36 -16.83
CA PHE A 194 2.61 12.31 -15.73
C PHE A 194 3.04 11.67 -14.40
N ALA A 195 3.32 10.36 -14.40
CA ALA A 195 3.60 9.60 -13.19
C ALA A 195 4.77 10.17 -12.38
N LEU A 196 5.88 10.54 -13.04
CA LEU A 196 7.09 11.04 -12.38
C LEU A 196 6.90 12.40 -11.70
N ARG A 197 6.06 13.28 -12.26
CA ARG A 197 5.84 14.63 -11.70
C ARG A 197 5.16 14.56 -10.33
N GLY A 198 4.16 13.70 -10.18
CA GLY A 198 3.46 13.52 -8.90
C GLY A 198 4.36 12.92 -7.82
N VAL A 199 5.25 12.01 -8.21
CA VAL A 199 6.21 11.40 -7.26
C VAL A 199 7.26 12.40 -6.80
N ALA A 200 7.80 13.24 -7.70
CA ALA A 200 8.79 14.25 -7.32
C ALA A 200 8.29 15.16 -6.18
N LEU A 201 7.05 15.64 -6.25
CA LEU A 201 6.46 16.47 -5.19
C LEU A 201 6.23 15.70 -3.88
N LEU A 202 5.89 14.40 -3.98
CA LEU A 202 5.77 13.55 -2.80
C LEU A 202 7.14 13.33 -2.14
N ILE A 203 8.21 13.09 -2.92
CA ILE A 203 9.58 12.96 -2.40
C ILE A 203 10.00 14.24 -1.67
N GLU A 204 9.78 15.42 -2.26
CA GLU A 204 10.04 16.70 -1.57
C GLU A 204 9.27 16.84 -0.25
N THR A 205 8.07 16.27 -0.18
CA THR A 205 7.26 16.28 1.04
C THR A 205 7.82 15.32 2.08
N ILE A 206 8.21 14.11 1.67
CA ILE A 206 8.86 13.11 2.52
C ILE A 206 10.15 13.67 3.11
N ASP A 207 11.00 14.31 2.30
CA ASP A 207 12.26 14.89 2.77
C ASP A 207 12.02 16.01 3.80
N LYS A 208 11.03 16.90 3.58
CA LYS A 208 10.65 17.92 4.57
C LYS A 208 10.15 17.33 5.88
N VAL A 209 9.38 16.24 5.81
CA VAL A 209 8.91 15.51 7.00
C VAL A 209 10.08 14.84 7.70
N ARG A 210 10.99 14.20 6.95
CA ARG A 210 12.20 13.57 7.48
C ARG A 210 13.04 14.56 8.27
N ASP A 211 13.30 15.72 7.69
CA ASP A 211 14.18 16.75 8.28
C ASP A 211 13.60 17.40 9.55
N ARG A 212 12.26 17.51 9.64
CA ARG A 212 11.61 18.36 10.65
C ARG A 212 10.79 17.61 11.69
N LEU A 213 10.25 16.44 11.35
CA LEU A 213 9.21 15.77 12.13
C LEU A 213 9.53 14.30 12.41
N ASN A 214 10.08 13.57 11.42
CA ASN A 214 10.26 12.13 11.52
C ASN A 214 11.57 11.65 10.84
N PRO A 215 12.72 11.74 11.53
CA PRO A 215 14.03 11.40 10.95
C PRO A 215 14.21 9.94 10.52
N VAL A 216 13.33 9.03 10.94
CA VAL A 216 13.45 7.59 10.64
C VAL A 216 12.67 7.15 9.41
N ILE A 217 11.93 8.05 8.75
CA ILE A 217 11.11 7.70 7.60
C ILE A 217 11.97 7.37 6.37
N GLU A 218 11.75 6.19 5.80
CA GLU A 218 12.44 5.70 4.61
C GLU A 218 11.47 5.46 3.45
N LEU A 219 12.01 5.40 2.23
CA LEU A 219 11.25 4.97 1.07
C LEU A 219 11.35 3.45 0.96
N ASP A 220 10.25 2.73 1.16
CA ASP A 220 10.20 1.26 1.03
C ASP A 220 10.12 0.81 -0.43
N GLY A 221 9.60 1.69 -1.28
CA GLY A 221 9.74 1.56 -2.72
C GLY A 221 8.65 2.24 -3.52
N VAL A 222 8.82 2.17 -4.84
CA VAL A 222 7.88 2.62 -5.87
C VAL A 222 7.26 1.39 -6.51
N LEU A 223 5.93 1.27 -6.39
CA LEU A 223 5.17 0.15 -6.94
C LEU A 223 4.50 0.58 -8.26
N ALA A 224 4.94 -0.02 -9.37
CA ALA A 224 4.26 0.16 -10.64
C ALA A 224 2.91 -0.59 -10.65
N THR A 225 1.82 0.16 -10.83
CA THR A 225 0.45 -0.34 -10.89
C THR A 225 -0.18 -0.10 -12.26
N MET A 226 -1.26 -0.84 -12.50
CA MET A 226 -2.04 -0.84 -13.75
C MET A 226 -1.19 -1.07 -15.01
N TYR A 227 -0.09 -1.82 -14.85
CA TYR A 227 0.86 -2.09 -15.91
C TYR A 227 0.24 -2.96 -17.01
N ASP A 228 0.42 -2.58 -18.28
CA ASP A 228 0.04 -3.39 -19.44
C ASP A 228 1.25 -3.59 -20.36
N PRO A 229 1.92 -4.76 -20.30
CA PRO A 229 3.14 -5.03 -21.07
C PRO A 229 2.91 -5.05 -22.58
N ARG A 230 1.66 -5.11 -23.04
CA ARG A 230 1.31 -5.12 -24.47
C ARG A 230 1.41 -3.73 -25.09
N THR A 231 1.41 -2.69 -24.27
CA THR A 231 1.47 -1.31 -24.75
C THR A 231 2.91 -0.81 -24.70
N LEU A 232 3.35 -0.12 -25.76
CA LEU A 232 4.66 0.53 -25.77
C LEU A 232 4.73 1.60 -24.66
N HIS A 233 3.67 2.39 -24.51
CA HIS A 233 3.59 3.45 -23.51
C HIS A 233 3.85 2.96 -22.08
N SER A 234 3.17 1.88 -21.65
CA SER A 234 3.36 1.37 -20.29
C SER A 234 4.77 0.83 -20.05
N ARG A 235 5.45 0.31 -21.08
CA ARG A 235 6.83 -0.17 -21.00
C ARG A 235 7.81 1.01 -20.89
N GLU A 236 7.69 2.00 -21.76
CA GLU A 236 8.54 3.21 -21.72
C GLU A 236 8.39 3.99 -20.42
N VAL A 237 7.16 4.08 -19.86
CA VAL A 237 6.96 4.75 -18.57
C VAL A 237 7.63 3.96 -17.45
N LEU A 238 7.50 2.62 -17.43
CA LEU A 238 8.15 1.79 -16.42
C LEU A 238 9.68 1.90 -16.51
N GLU A 239 10.25 1.86 -17.73
CA GLU A 239 11.68 2.07 -17.97
C GLU A 239 12.15 3.40 -17.39
N ARG A 240 11.45 4.50 -17.65
CA ARG A 240 11.78 5.82 -17.08
C ARG A 240 11.67 5.88 -15.56
N VAL A 241 10.70 5.17 -14.97
CA VAL A 241 10.57 5.06 -13.51
C VAL A 241 11.77 4.30 -12.94
N VAL A 242 12.19 3.21 -13.57
CA VAL A 242 13.40 2.47 -13.18
C VAL A 242 14.66 3.31 -13.36
N GLU A 243 14.79 4.08 -14.44
CA GLU A 243 15.91 5.01 -14.64
C GLU A 243 15.97 6.09 -13.56
N ALA A 244 14.81 6.60 -13.12
CA ALA A 244 14.74 7.68 -12.14
C ALA A 244 14.93 7.21 -10.69
N PHE A 245 14.43 6.04 -10.33
CA PHE A 245 14.37 5.55 -8.93
C PHE A 245 15.24 4.31 -8.67
N GLY A 246 15.79 3.68 -9.71
CA GLY A 246 16.72 2.56 -9.58
C GLY A 246 16.18 1.44 -8.69
N ASP A 247 16.91 1.15 -7.62
CA ASP A 247 16.61 0.07 -6.68
C ASP A 247 15.39 0.33 -5.80
N ASP A 248 14.95 1.58 -5.67
CA ASP A 248 13.70 1.92 -4.97
C ASP A 248 12.47 1.40 -5.73
N VAL A 249 12.57 1.15 -7.05
CA VAL A 249 11.47 0.51 -7.78
C VAL A 249 11.34 -0.95 -7.36
N LEU A 250 10.13 -1.38 -7.06
CA LEU A 250 9.83 -2.78 -6.77
C LEU A 250 9.88 -3.62 -8.06
N GLU A 251 10.41 -4.83 -7.96
CA GLU A 251 10.45 -5.79 -9.08
C GLU A 251 9.04 -6.33 -9.39
N THR A 252 8.21 -6.46 -8.37
CA THR A 252 6.81 -6.81 -8.53
C THR A 252 6.03 -5.65 -9.13
N VAL A 253 5.33 -5.90 -10.24
CA VAL A 253 4.40 -4.94 -10.85
C VAL A 253 2.96 -5.45 -10.76
N ILE A 254 2.02 -4.54 -10.58
CA ILE A 254 0.59 -4.87 -10.53
C ILE A 254 -0.04 -4.58 -11.89
N GLY A 255 -0.51 -5.63 -12.57
CA GLY A 255 -1.14 -5.52 -13.88
C GLY A 255 -2.56 -4.95 -13.82
N ARG A 256 -3.00 -4.31 -14.91
CA ARG A 256 -4.39 -3.84 -15.05
C ARG A 256 -5.36 -5.03 -15.15
N THR A 257 -6.41 -5.04 -14.34
CA THR A 257 -7.48 -6.04 -14.40
C THR A 257 -8.82 -5.50 -13.92
N VAL A 258 -9.90 -6.01 -14.49
CA VAL A 258 -11.28 -5.75 -14.04
C VAL A 258 -11.61 -6.45 -12.72
N LYS A 259 -10.78 -7.40 -12.28
CA LYS A 259 -11.02 -8.17 -11.06
C LYS A 259 -10.85 -7.39 -9.76
N PHE A 260 -10.15 -6.24 -9.77
CA PHE A 260 -10.05 -5.41 -8.57
C PHE A 260 -11.39 -4.75 -8.22
N PRO A 261 -12.07 -4.04 -9.14
CA PRO A 261 -13.44 -3.60 -8.90
C PRO A 261 -14.39 -4.72 -8.49
N ASP A 262 -14.36 -5.87 -9.19
CA ASP A 262 -15.21 -7.02 -8.84
C ASP A 262 -15.00 -7.48 -7.38
N ALA A 263 -13.74 -7.56 -6.95
CA ALA A 263 -13.38 -7.97 -5.59
C ALA A 263 -13.84 -6.94 -4.53
N SER A 264 -13.66 -5.64 -4.80
CA SER A 264 -14.14 -4.57 -3.91
C SER A 264 -15.66 -4.58 -3.78
N VAL A 265 -16.41 -4.82 -4.87
CA VAL A 265 -17.88 -4.96 -4.82
C VAL A 265 -18.30 -6.18 -3.99
N ALA A 266 -17.51 -7.25 -4.04
CA ALA A 266 -17.73 -8.44 -3.20
C ALA A 266 -17.29 -8.25 -1.73
N GLY A 267 -16.67 -7.12 -1.39
CA GLY A 267 -16.22 -6.82 -0.03
C GLY A 267 -15.08 -7.72 0.46
N VAL A 268 -14.27 -8.28 -0.45
CA VAL A 268 -13.17 -9.20 -0.10
C VAL A 268 -11.91 -8.90 -0.92
N PRO A 269 -10.71 -9.18 -0.39
CA PRO A 269 -9.47 -9.01 -1.15
C PRO A 269 -9.42 -9.94 -2.37
N ILE A 270 -8.62 -9.56 -3.37
CA ILE A 270 -8.40 -10.35 -4.59
C ILE A 270 -7.86 -11.76 -4.28
N THR A 271 -7.09 -11.90 -3.21
CA THR A 271 -6.51 -13.16 -2.75
C THR A 271 -7.58 -14.16 -2.29
N GLN A 272 -8.75 -13.69 -1.88
CA GLN A 272 -9.92 -14.52 -1.56
C GLN A 272 -10.90 -14.59 -2.74
N PHE A 273 -11.14 -13.47 -3.42
CA PHE A 273 -12.07 -13.39 -4.54
C PHE A 273 -11.64 -14.22 -5.76
N ALA A 274 -10.34 -14.17 -6.10
CA ALA A 274 -9.78 -14.83 -7.26
C ALA A 274 -8.33 -15.28 -6.99
N PRO A 275 -8.11 -16.27 -6.11
CA PRO A 275 -6.77 -16.70 -5.64
C PRO A 275 -5.83 -17.13 -6.77
N GLU A 276 -6.35 -17.81 -7.78
CA GLU A 276 -5.57 -18.29 -8.93
C GLU A 276 -5.30 -17.20 -9.99
N HIS A 277 -5.88 -16.01 -9.84
CA HIS A 277 -5.71 -14.94 -10.81
C HIS A 277 -4.30 -14.32 -10.70
N PRO A 278 -3.65 -13.96 -11.82
CA PRO A 278 -2.31 -13.36 -11.80
C PRO A 278 -2.15 -12.15 -10.87
N ALA A 279 -3.22 -11.37 -10.70
CA ALA A 279 -3.24 -10.22 -9.78
C ALA A 279 -3.14 -10.61 -8.29
N ALA A 280 -3.77 -11.71 -7.87
CA ALA A 280 -3.61 -12.24 -6.52
C ALA A 280 -2.18 -12.72 -6.28
N GLN A 281 -1.63 -13.44 -7.27
CA GLN A 281 -0.23 -13.88 -7.24
C GLN A 281 0.77 -12.71 -7.26
N ALA A 282 0.41 -11.58 -7.86
CA ALA A 282 1.21 -10.36 -7.82
C ALA A 282 1.25 -9.76 -6.40
N TYR A 283 0.13 -9.64 -5.70
CA TYR A 283 0.14 -9.15 -4.31
C TYR A 283 0.79 -10.13 -3.33
N LEU A 284 0.62 -11.43 -3.52
CA LEU A 284 1.36 -12.44 -2.75
C LEU A 284 2.87 -12.32 -2.96
N ARG A 285 3.33 -11.96 -4.17
CA ARG A 285 4.75 -11.66 -4.44
C ARG A 285 5.20 -10.33 -3.85
N LEU A 286 4.38 -9.29 -3.96
CA LEU A 286 4.67 -7.97 -3.40
C LEU A 286 4.92 -8.08 -1.89
N ALA A 287 4.08 -8.82 -1.17
CA ALA A 287 4.28 -9.10 0.24
C ALA A 287 5.62 -9.78 0.52
N ARG A 288 6.00 -10.80 -0.27
CA ARG A 288 7.29 -11.48 -0.13
C ARG A 288 8.47 -10.55 -0.45
N GLU A 289 8.33 -9.70 -1.44
CA GLU A 289 9.34 -8.71 -1.82
C GLU A 289 9.61 -7.72 -0.68
N LEU A 290 8.56 -7.18 -0.07
CA LEU A 290 8.71 -6.25 1.05
C LEU A 290 9.37 -6.92 2.27
N VAL A 291 9.06 -8.20 2.56
CA VAL A 291 9.77 -8.94 3.61
C VAL A 291 11.24 -9.16 3.21
N ALA A 292 11.51 -9.58 1.97
CA ALA A 292 12.86 -9.82 1.48
C ALA A 292 13.74 -8.56 1.51
N ARG A 293 13.16 -7.38 1.30
CA ARG A 293 13.81 -6.07 1.41
C ARG A 293 13.96 -5.58 2.84
N GLY A 294 13.40 -6.27 3.84
CA GLY A 294 13.39 -5.84 5.24
C GLY A 294 12.40 -4.72 5.56
N ALA A 295 11.50 -4.38 4.64
CA ALA A 295 10.46 -3.38 4.86
C ALA A 295 9.31 -3.90 5.75
N VAL A 296 9.14 -5.22 5.88
CA VAL A 296 8.17 -5.85 6.79
C VAL A 296 8.82 -7.08 7.43
N ALA A 297 8.45 -7.41 8.67
CA ALA A 297 8.90 -8.61 9.38
C ALA A 297 8.36 -9.91 8.75
#